data_AF-A0A836WZQ2-F1
#
_entry.id   AF-A0A836WZQ2-F1
#
_cell.length_a   1.000
_cell.length_b   1.000
_cell.length_c   1.000
_cell.angle_alpha   90.00
_cell.angle_beta   90.00
_cell.angle_gamma   90.00
#
_symmetry.space_group_name_H-M   'P 1'
#
loop_
_entity.id
_entity.type
_entity.pdbx_description
1 polymer ?
#
loop_
_entity_poly.entity_id
_entity_poly.type
_entity_poly.pdbx_seq_one_letter_code
_entity_poly.pdbx_strand_id
1 'polypeptide(L)'
;MRDLNSQIDTMFNETIYHIEADNTRRIKKFTIRFTKLNQKFSSDHLESLLGSYDKAIREIPREFLRIEKTARQKYLVPLEEERRHLLIKVMTDHVEMLVEKMNREYRDIFKNQKRLEEFDNRIKETLMNSNQKIADSIIKFGESLKEKLSSTSKIKPEELARIYALDESTLIDLKAIEPLQAIHEIFERMQGDNAAMNAFEGLREGIVICSKFGTQFKIDPSQNHTEAARRFKKRSIASGTLVLKGMIDALYILTQQLNLPVEKRNSEVITKTRDRLSESFEGYDEAEKVIAKLKDFFQMLVFVN
;
A
#
# COMPACT_ATOMS: atom_id res chain seq x y z
N MET A 1 4.64 3.02 -16.89
CA MET A 1 5.64 2.83 -15.81
C MET A 1 6.42 4.09 -15.39
N ARG A 2 6.74 5.06 -16.28
CA ARG A 2 7.30 6.37 -15.85
C ARG A 2 6.43 7.11 -14.82
N ASP A 3 5.12 6.86 -14.87
CA ASP A 3 4.13 7.41 -13.94
C ASP A 3 4.32 6.94 -12.48
N LEU A 4 4.64 5.65 -12.24
CA LEU A 4 4.76 5.12 -10.88
C LEU A 4 5.95 5.73 -10.13
N ASN A 5 7.13 5.78 -10.75
CA ASN A 5 8.30 6.40 -10.12
C ASN A 5 8.04 7.89 -9.85
N SER A 6 7.40 8.60 -10.78
CA SER A 6 7.04 10.01 -10.59
C SER A 6 6.07 10.22 -9.42
N GLN A 7 5.06 9.35 -9.27
CA GLN A 7 4.12 9.40 -8.15
C GLN A 7 4.82 9.14 -6.81
N ILE A 8 5.72 8.14 -6.77
CA ILE A 8 6.53 7.84 -5.59
C ILE A 8 7.41 9.05 -5.23
N ASP A 9 8.03 9.69 -6.21
CA ASP A 9 8.88 10.86 -5.99
C ASP A 9 8.09 12.05 -5.42
N THR A 10 6.83 12.25 -5.83
CA THR A 10 5.95 13.24 -5.18
C THR A 10 5.70 12.91 -3.72
N MET A 11 5.45 11.63 -3.38
CA MET A 11 5.27 11.21 -1.98
C MET A 11 6.53 11.39 -1.15
N PHE A 12 7.72 11.24 -1.74
CA PHE A 12 9.00 11.53 -1.06
C PHE A 12 9.10 13.00 -0.67
N ASN A 13 8.72 13.92 -1.57
CA ASN A 13 8.74 15.36 -1.30
C ASN A 13 7.83 15.75 -0.13
N GLU A 14 6.63 15.16 -0.05
CA GLU A 14 5.72 15.38 1.08
C GLU A 14 6.31 14.80 2.38
N THR A 15 6.90 13.61 2.28
CA THR A 15 7.45 12.89 3.43
C THR A 15 8.66 13.60 4.03
N ILE A 16 9.59 14.11 3.21
CA ILE A 16 10.75 14.84 3.71
C ILE A 16 10.31 16.14 4.41
N TYR A 17 9.31 16.84 3.89
CA TYR A 17 8.73 18.01 4.54
C TYR A 17 8.21 17.68 5.94
N HIS A 18 7.52 16.54 6.10
CA HIS A 18 7.04 16.09 7.42
C HIS A 18 8.19 15.73 8.37
N ILE A 19 9.23 15.04 7.90
CA ILE A 19 10.41 14.69 8.69
C ILE A 19 11.10 15.96 9.22
N GLU A 20 11.27 16.97 8.37
CA GLU A 20 11.88 18.25 8.73
C GLU A 20 11.03 19.07 9.70
N ALA A 21 9.71 19.11 9.47
CA ALA A 21 8.77 19.81 10.35
C ALA A 21 8.78 19.21 11.75
N ASP A 22 8.76 17.88 11.85
CA ASP A 22 8.83 17.18 13.14
C ASP A 22 10.19 17.35 13.82
N ASN A 23 11.28 17.37 13.07
CA ASN A 23 12.59 17.72 13.62
C ASN A 23 12.60 19.13 14.22
N THR A 24 12.07 20.10 13.47
CA THR A 24 11.98 21.51 13.90
C THR A 24 11.13 21.66 15.17
N ARG A 25 10.01 20.94 15.26
CA ARG A 25 9.17 20.90 16.47
C ARG A 25 9.92 20.34 17.69
N ARG A 26 10.67 19.24 17.50
CA ARG A 26 11.49 18.65 18.58
C ARG A 26 12.57 19.61 19.06
N ILE A 27 13.31 20.22 18.13
CA ILE A 27 14.33 21.24 18.43
C ILE A 27 13.71 22.39 19.23
N LYS A 28 12.59 22.96 18.75
CA LYS A 28 11.88 24.04 19.47
C LYS A 28 11.50 23.62 20.90
N LYS A 29 10.99 22.41 21.09
CA LYS A 29 10.63 21.88 22.42
C LYS A 29 11.86 21.77 23.34
N PHE A 30 12.98 21.26 22.83
CA PHE A 30 14.24 21.20 23.58
C PHE A 30 14.74 22.60 23.93
N THR A 31 14.81 23.52 22.96
CA THR A 31 15.25 24.89 23.20
C THR A 31 14.43 25.60 24.27
N ILE A 32 13.09 25.48 24.24
CA ILE A 32 12.22 26.06 25.27
C ILE A 32 12.53 25.47 26.65
N ARG A 33 12.66 24.14 26.75
CA ARG A 33 12.94 23.45 28.01
C ARG A 33 14.27 23.91 28.62
N PHE A 34 15.36 23.85 27.85
CA PHE A 34 16.69 24.19 28.35
C PHE A 34 16.88 25.68 28.59
N THR A 35 16.18 26.55 27.83
CA THR A 35 16.17 27.99 28.12
C THR A 35 15.49 28.29 29.45
N LYS A 36 14.35 27.66 29.76
CA LYS A 36 13.67 27.83 31.05
C LYS A 36 14.51 27.39 32.25
N LEU A 37 15.41 26.42 32.04
CA LEU A 37 16.33 25.92 33.06
C LEU A 37 17.64 26.72 33.14
N ASN A 38 17.79 27.80 32.36
CA ASN A 38 19.06 28.54 32.21
C ASN A 38 20.25 27.64 31.78
N GLN A 39 19.96 26.54 31.09
CA GLN A 39 20.94 25.56 30.61
C GLN A 39 21.07 25.65 29.08
N LYS A 40 20.86 26.83 28.51
CA LYS A 40 21.01 27.05 27.07
C LYS A 40 22.46 26.79 26.67
N PHE A 41 22.65 25.88 25.72
CA PHE A 41 23.95 25.40 25.25
C PHE A 41 24.74 24.56 26.27
N SER A 42 24.09 24.01 27.30
CA SER A 42 24.68 22.92 28.07
C SER A 42 24.99 21.72 27.17
N SER A 43 25.87 20.83 27.63
CA SER A 43 26.17 19.59 26.89
C SER A 43 24.90 18.78 26.61
N ASP A 44 24.01 18.66 27.61
CA ASP A 44 22.74 17.93 27.46
C ASP A 44 21.78 18.59 26.45
N HIS A 45 21.79 19.93 26.37
CA HIS A 45 21.00 20.64 25.38
C HIS A 45 21.52 20.32 23.98
N LEU A 46 22.82 20.45 23.76
CA LEU A 46 23.44 20.19 22.46
C LEU A 46 23.25 18.73 22.04
N GLU A 47 23.44 17.78 22.96
CA GLU A 47 23.19 16.35 22.68
C GLU A 47 21.73 16.10 22.28
N SER A 48 20.76 16.75 22.94
CA SER A 48 19.35 16.65 22.57
C SER A 48 19.06 17.20 21.17
N LEU A 49 19.75 18.27 20.77
CA LEU A 49 19.61 18.87 19.44
C LEU A 49 20.19 17.94 18.37
N LEU A 50 21.43 17.47 18.55
CA LEU A 50 22.09 16.56 17.61
C LEU A 50 21.32 15.24 17.51
N GLY A 51 20.87 14.68 18.63
CA GLY A 51 20.04 13.49 18.66
C GLY A 51 18.70 13.65 17.91
N SER A 52 18.17 14.88 17.82
CA SER A 52 16.97 15.15 17.00
C SER A 52 17.26 15.06 15.50
N TYR A 53 18.42 15.57 15.06
CA TYR A 53 18.90 15.43 13.69
C TYR A 53 19.22 13.96 13.35
N ASP A 54 19.92 13.24 14.23
CA ASP A 54 20.19 11.81 14.05
C ASP A 54 18.90 10.98 13.93
N LYS A 55 17.85 11.39 14.66
CA LYS A 55 16.51 10.80 14.48
C LYS A 55 15.94 11.12 13.10
N ALA A 56 15.97 12.37 12.67
CA ALA A 56 15.44 12.77 11.36
C ALA A 56 16.16 12.04 10.21
N ILE A 57 17.50 11.98 10.25
CA ILE A 57 18.35 11.28 9.29
C ILE A 57 17.97 9.79 9.18
N ARG A 58 17.72 9.12 10.30
CA ARG A 58 17.30 7.70 10.30
C ARG A 58 15.91 7.47 9.72
N GLU A 59 15.00 8.42 9.82
CA GLU A 59 13.64 8.28 9.28
C GLU A 59 13.62 8.39 7.74
N ILE A 60 14.56 9.11 7.12
CA ILE A 60 14.61 9.27 5.64
C ILE A 60 14.58 7.92 4.91
N PRO A 61 15.60 7.02 5.05
CA PRO A 61 15.59 5.76 4.33
C PRO A 61 14.42 4.86 4.73
N ARG A 62 14.01 4.91 6.01
CA ARG A 62 12.91 4.08 6.51
C ARG A 62 11.58 4.42 5.82
N GLU A 63 11.25 5.70 5.77
CA GLU A 63 9.99 6.18 5.21
C GLU A 63 9.98 6.07 3.68
N PHE A 64 11.09 6.41 3.02
CA PHE A 64 11.20 6.31 1.57
C PHE A 64 11.08 4.86 1.09
N LEU A 65 11.77 3.92 1.76
CA LEU A 65 11.64 2.50 1.46
C LEU A 65 10.25 1.94 1.78
N ARG A 66 9.55 2.48 2.79
CA ARG A 66 8.16 2.12 3.09
C ARG A 66 7.21 2.50 1.96
N ILE A 67 7.37 3.70 1.40
CA ILE A 67 6.59 4.19 0.26
C ILE A 67 6.87 3.32 -0.97
N GLU A 68 8.15 3.12 -1.31
CA GLU A 68 8.57 2.25 -2.42
C GLU A 68 7.99 0.86 -2.28
N LYS A 69 8.10 0.25 -1.09
CA LYS A 69 7.55 -1.08 -0.81
C LYS A 69 6.05 -1.14 -1.06
N THR A 70 5.31 -0.17 -0.52
CA THR A 70 3.84 -0.14 -0.61
C THR A 70 3.39 0.00 -2.05
N ALA A 71 3.99 0.95 -2.78
CA ALA A 71 3.68 1.19 -4.17
C ALA A 71 4.06 -0.03 -5.04
N ARG A 72 5.31 -0.48 -5.00
CA ARG A 72 5.78 -1.59 -5.84
C ARG A 72 5.05 -2.90 -5.59
N GLN A 73 4.69 -3.21 -4.34
CA GLN A 73 3.89 -4.40 -4.04
C GLN A 73 2.47 -4.28 -4.58
N LYS A 74 1.86 -3.09 -4.51
CA LYS A 74 0.53 -2.83 -5.06
C LYS A 74 0.48 -3.07 -6.58
N TYR A 75 1.50 -2.63 -7.31
CA TYR A 75 1.57 -2.75 -8.77
C TYR A 75 2.33 -3.99 -9.26
N LEU A 76 2.83 -4.83 -8.34
CA LEU A 76 3.67 -5.99 -8.65
C LEU A 76 4.91 -5.65 -9.51
N VAL A 77 5.51 -4.48 -9.29
CA VAL A 77 6.66 -3.99 -10.07
C VAL A 77 7.95 -4.23 -9.28
N PRO A 78 8.98 -4.89 -9.86
CA PRO A 78 10.25 -5.09 -9.18
C PRO A 78 11.01 -3.77 -8.99
N LEU A 79 12.03 -3.81 -8.14
CA LEU A 79 12.98 -2.70 -7.99
C LEU A 79 14.13 -2.87 -8.99
N GLU A 80 14.04 -2.14 -10.10
CA GLU A 80 15.06 -2.09 -11.15
C GLU A 80 16.36 -1.42 -10.67
N GLU A 81 17.49 -1.81 -11.26
CA GLU A 81 18.81 -1.30 -10.90
C GLU A 81 18.91 0.23 -11.06
N GLU A 82 18.40 0.81 -12.15
CA GLU A 82 18.41 2.26 -12.35
C GLU A 82 17.71 2.99 -11.20
N ARG A 83 16.58 2.46 -10.73
CA ARG A 83 15.85 3.03 -9.60
C ARG A 83 16.60 2.89 -8.28
N ARG A 84 17.34 1.79 -8.07
CA ARG A 84 18.19 1.63 -6.88
C ARG A 84 19.22 2.74 -6.77
N HIS A 85 19.91 3.04 -7.87
CA HIS A 85 20.90 4.12 -7.92
C HIS A 85 20.27 5.47 -7.62
N LEU A 86 19.09 5.74 -8.18
CA LEU A 86 18.35 6.98 -7.92
C LEU A 86 17.92 7.09 -6.44
N LEU A 87 17.47 5.99 -5.82
CA LEU A 87 17.10 5.98 -4.40
C LEU A 87 18.29 6.26 -3.49
N ILE A 88 19.45 5.67 -3.76
CA ILE A 88 20.69 5.96 -3.03
C ILE A 88 20.97 7.45 -3.10
N LYS A 89 21.00 8.01 -4.31
CA LYS A 89 21.28 9.42 -4.54
C LYS A 89 20.30 10.32 -3.77
N VAL A 90 19.00 10.14 -3.97
CA VAL A 90 17.96 10.98 -3.35
C VAL A 90 18.03 10.92 -1.81
N MET A 91 18.19 9.74 -1.23
CA MET A 91 18.28 9.61 0.23
C MET A 91 19.56 10.26 0.78
N THR A 92 20.70 10.05 0.10
CA THR A 92 21.97 10.68 0.48
C THR A 92 21.90 12.19 0.37
N ASP A 93 21.35 12.75 -0.71
CA ASP A 93 21.18 14.20 -0.91
C ASP A 93 20.39 14.83 0.26
N HIS A 94 19.30 14.18 0.71
CA HIS A 94 18.52 14.66 1.86
C HIS A 94 19.25 14.52 3.20
N VAL A 95 20.04 13.45 3.39
CA VAL A 95 20.86 13.29 4.59
C VAL A 95 21.94 14.36 4.64
N GLU A 96 22.63 14.62 3.54
CA GLU A 96 23.65 15.66 3.43
C GLU A 96 23.06 17.04 3.70
N MET A 97 21.87 17.34 3.19
CA MET A 97 21.17 18.60 3.46
C MET A 97 20.85 18.79 4.95
N LEU A 98 20.38 17.74 5.64
CA LEU A 98 20.13 17.82 7.09
C LEU A 98 21.42 17.98 7.90
N VAL A 99 22.48 17.28 7.50
CA VAL A 99 23.80 17.40 8.14
C VAL A 99 24.38 18.80 7.94
N GLU A 100 24.26 19.36 6.74
CA GLU A 100 24.72 20.72 6.44
C GLU A 100 23.93 21.77 7.23
N LYS A 101 22.61 21.56 7.42
CA LYS A 101 21.81 22.42 8.30
C LYS A 101 22.28 22.35 9.75
N MET A 102 22.52 21.15 10.27
CA MET A 102 23.08 20.93 11.60
C MET A 102 24.46 21.59 11.75
N ASN A 103 25.29 21.50 10.71
CA ASN A 103 26.61 22.11 10.64
C ASN A 103 26.52 23.65 10.80
N ARG A 104 25.68 24.29 9.99
CA ARG A 104 25.45 25.74 10.03
C ARG A 104 24.90 26.22 11.37
N GLU A 105 24.02 25.45 12.01
CA GLU A 105 23.37 25.86 13.25
C GLU A 105 24.27 25.69 14.49
N TYR A 106 25.10 24.65 14.56
CA TYR A 106 25.75 24.26 15.82
C TYR A 106 27.26 24.28 15.80
N ARG A 107 27.93 24.23 14.65
CA ARG A 107 29.40 24.10 14.61
C ARG A 107 30.12 25.20 15.37
N ASP A 108 29.71 26.45 15.21
CA ASP A 108 30.33 27.59 15.90
C ASP A 108 30.11 27.55 17.42
N ILE A 109 28.99 26.97 17.88
CA ILE A 109 28.74 26.78 19.31
C ILE A 109 29.75 25.78 19.89
N PHE A 110 29.97 24.65 19.21
CA PHE A 110 30.97 23.66 19.61
C PHE A 110 32.39 24.21 19.55
N LYS A 111 32.70 25.05 18.55
CA LYS A 111 33.97 25.78 18.46
C LYS A 111 34.21 26.67 19.68
N ASN A 112 33.21 27.45 20.08
CA ASN A 112 33.29 28.32 21.25
C ASN A 112 33.46 27.54 22.57
N GLN A 113 33.00 26.28 22.61
CA GLN A 113 33.17 25.37 23.74
C GLN A 113 34.48 24.56 23.70
N LYS A 114 35.37 24.80 22.72
CA LYS A 114 36.60 24.01 22.49
C LYS A 114 36.32 22.51 22.24
N ARG A 115 35.16 22.19 21.66
CA ARG A 115 34.70 20.83 21.32
C ARG A 115 34.48 20.64 19.81
N LEU A 116 35.20 21.40 18.99
CA LEU A 116 35.01 21.39 17.53
C LEU A 116 35.31 20.02 16.92
N GLU A 117 36.39 19.38 17.36
CA GLU A 117 36.82 18.08 16.84
C GLU A 117 35.80 16.97 17.14
N GLU A 118 35.18 17.00 18.32
CA GLU A 118 34.08 16.10 18.69
C GLU A 118 32.90 16.24 17.73
N PHE A 119 32.51 17.49 17.42
CA PHE A 119 31.43 17.77 16.50
C PHE A 119 31.75 17.32 15.07
N ASP A 120 32.91 17.71 14.55
CA ASP A 120 33.33 17.38 13.18
C ASP A 120 33.46 15.84 13.00
N ASN A 121 33.96 15.12 14.02
CA ASN A 121 34.02 13.66 14.02
C ASN A 121 32.62 13.03 13.99
N ARG A 122 31.68 13.53 14.82
CA ARG A 122 30.30 13.04 14.81
C ARG A 122 29.61 13.26 13.46
N ILE A 123 29.82 14.42 12.83
CA ILE A 123 29.27 14.71 11.51
C ILE A 123 29.76 13.69 10.49
N LYS A 124 31.08 13.42 10.48
CA LYS A 124 31.70 12.43 9.60
C LYS A 124 31.15 11.03 9.84
N GLU A 125 31.04 10.61 11.10
CA GLU A 125 30.47 9.33 11.48
C GLU A 125 29.00 9.20 11.08
N THR A 126 28.18 10.24 11.31
CA THR A 126 26.77 10.25 10.93
C THR A 126 26.61 10.10 9.42
N LEU A 127 27.38 10.82 8.60
CA LEU A 127 27.35 10.68 7.13
C LEU A 127 27.76 9.28 6.69
N MET A 128 28.90 8.78 7.17
CA MET A 128 29.42 7.46 6.81
C MET A 128 28.43 6.35 7.17
N ASN A 129 27.93 6.37 8.41
CA ASN A 129 26.97 5.38 8.90
C ASN A 129 25.63 5.44 8.16
N SER A 130 25.18 6.64 7.79
CA SER A 130 23.91 6.81 7.06
C SER A 130 24.01 6.31 5.63
N ASN A 131 25.10 6.64 4.92
CA ASN A 131 25.34 6.17 3.56
C ASN A 131 25.44 4.64 3.49
N GLN A 132 26.16 4.02 4.43
CA GLN A 132 26.22 2.56 4.52
C GLN A 132 24.84 1.96 4.79
N LYS A 133 24.08 2.51 5.75
CA LYS A 133 22.73 2.02 6.07
C LYS A 133 21.75 2.18 4.91
N ILE A 134 21.84 3.25 4.14
CA ILE A 134 21.01 3.47 2.94
C ILE A 134 21.28 2.35 1.93
N ALA A 135 22.56 2.11 1.60
CA ALA A 135 22.96 1.07 0.66
C ALA A 135 22.48 -0.32 1.11
N ASP A 136 22.76 -0.70 2.36
CA ASP A 136 22.36 -1.99 2.92
C ASP A 136 20.83 -2.17 2.94
N SER A 137 20.10 -1.11 3.27
CA SER A 137 18.64 -1.15 3.36
C SER A 137 17.99 -1.29 1.98
N ILE A 138 18.55 -0.64 0.95
CA ILE A 138 18.08 -0.77 -0.44
C ILE A 138 18.33 -2.19 -0.98
N ILE A 139 19.49 -2.78 -0.69
CA ILE A 139 19.80 -4.16 -1.09
C ILE A 139 18.78 -5.12 -0.47
N LYS A 140 18.64 -5.09 0.87
CA LYS A 140 17.70 -5.93 1.61
C LYS A 140 16.25 -5.73 1.17
N PHE A 141 15.87 -4.48 0.90
CA PHE A 141 14.55 -4.16 0.37
C PHE A 141 14.33 -4.81 -1.00
N GLY A 142 15.29 -4.67 -1.91
CA GLY A 142 15.21 -5.25 -3.24
C GLY A 142 15.11 -6.77 -3.24
N GLU A 143 15.86 -7.44 -2.36
CA GLU A 143 15.77 -8.90 -2.16
C GLU A 143 14.40 -9.32 -1.62
N SER A 144 13.93 -8.67 -0.55
CA SER A 144 12.62 -8.96 0.05
C SER A 144 11.47 -8.68 -0.92
N LEU A 145 11.59 -7.64 -1.74
CA LEU A 145 10.61 -7.35 -2.79
C LEU A 145 10.64 -8.44 -3.86
N LYS A 146 11.83 -8.86 -4.32
CA LYS A 146 11.98 -9.92 -5.31
C LYS A 146 11.34 -11.22 -4.82
N GLU A 147 11.65 -11.65 -3.61
CA GLU A 147 11.07 -12.85 -2.98
C GLU A 147 9.53 -12.78 -2.97
N LYS A 148 8.97 -11.64 -2.55
CA LYS A 148 7.53 -11.42 -2.53
C LYS A 148 6.89 -11.36 -3.92
N LEU A 149 7.62 -10.96 -4.95
CA LEU A 149 7.12 -10.90 -6.32
C LEU A 149 7.35 -12.22 -7.09
N SER A 150 8.30 -13.05 -6.65
CA SER A 150 8.68 -14.28 -7.33
C SER A 150 7.78 -15.49 -7.04
N SER A 151 6.65 -15.34 -6.35
CA SER A 151 5.67 -16.43 -6.32
C SER A 151 5.14 -16.64 -7.74
N THR A 152 5.35 -17.84 -8.27
CA THR A 152 5.09 -18.26 -9.66
C THR A 152 3.64 -18.10 -10.10
N SER A 153 2.75 -17.82 -9.17
CA SER A 153 1.30 -17.65 -9.31
C SER A 153 0.85 -16.19 -9.52
N LYS A 154 1.76 -15.20 -9.48
CA LYS A 154 1.36 -13.80 -9.53
C LYS A 154 1.05 -13.31 -10.94
N ILE A 155 -0.22 -12.96 -11.15
CA ILE A 155 -0.75 -12.43 -12.40
C ILE A 155 -0.44 -10.93 -12.48
N LYS A 156 -0.02 -10.41 -13.64
CA LYS A 156 0.18 -8.95 -13.76
C LYS A 156 -1.16 -8.21 -13.60
N PRO A 157 -1.20 -7.01 -12.99
CA PRO A 157 -2.45 -6.27 -12.83
C PRO A 157 -3.22 -6.04 -14.13
N GLU A 158 -2.51 -5.80 -15.24
CA GLU A 158 -3.12 -5.69 -16.58
C GLU A 158 -3.84 -6.98 -17.02
N GLU A 159 -3.25 -8.15 -16.74
CA GLU A 159 -3.85 -9.42 -17.08
C GLU A 159 -5.02 -9.75 -16.14
N LEU A 160 -4.89 -9.41 -14.85
CA LEU A 160 -5.96 -9.53 -13.87
C LEU A 160 -7.18 -8.66 -14.27
N ALA A 161 -6.92 -7.45 -14.78
CA ALA A 161 -7.94 -6.55 -15.31
C ALA A 161 -8.68 -7.21 -16.48
N ARG A 162 -7.96 -7.85 -17.41
CA ARG A 162 -8.57 -8.59 -18.53
C ARG A 162 -9.42 -9.78 -18.06
N ILE A 163 -8.91 -10.58 -17.13
CA ILE A 163 -9.60 -11.77 -16.57
C ILE A 163 -10.97 -11.40 -16.00
N TYR A 164 -11.05 -10.27 -15.29
CA TYR A 164 -12.28 -9.82 -14.62
C TYR A 164 -13.06 -8.74 -15.39
N ALA A 165 -12.68 -8.45 -16.63
CA ALA A 165 -13.29 -7.41 -17.47
C ALA A 165 -13.36 -6.04 -16.76
N LEU A 166 -12.28 -5.68 -16.08
CA LEU A 166 -12.07 -4.40 -15.39
C LEU A 166 -10.94 -3.63 -16.07
N ASP A 167 -10.82 -2.34 -15.76
CA ASP A 167 -9.62 -1.55 -16.02
C ASP A 167 -8.67 -1.60 -14.83
N GLU A 168 -7.37 -1.38 -15.09
CA GLU A 168 -6.33 -1.42 -14.05
C GLU A 168 -6.58 -0.37 -12.95
N SER A 169 -7.07 0.83 -13.32
CA SER A 169 -7.46 1.87 -12.36
C SER A 169 -8.56 1.41 -11.40
N THR A 170 -9.61 0.74 -11.90
CA THR A 170 -10.64 0.17 -11.01
C THR A 170 -10.07 -0.87 -10.05
N LEU A 171 -9.16 -1.75 -10.50
CA LEU A 171 -8.51 -2.70 -9.58
C LEU A 171 -7.71 -2.01 -8.46
N ILE A 172 -7.05 -0.91 -8.79
CA ILE A 172 -6.24 -0.09 -7.87
C ILE A 172 -7.14 0.65 -6.87
N ASP A 173 -8.19 1.30 -7.35
CA ASP A 173 -9.12 2.09 -6.56
C ASP A 173 -9.91 1.22 -5.59
N LEU A 174 -10.33 0.04 -6.06
CA LEU A 174 -11.00 -0.96 -5.24
C LEU A 174 -10.04 -1.73 -4.33
N LYS A 175 -8.72 -1.55 -4.44
CA LYS A 175 -7.73 -2.41 -3.76
C LYS A 175 -8.04 -3.90 -3.98
N ALA A 176 -8.39 -4.26 -5.22
CA ALA A 176 -8.85 -5.60 -5.58
C ALA A 176 -7.71 -6.53 -6.02
N ILE A 177 -6.53 -5.99 -6.37
CA ILE A 177 -5.39 -6.78 -6.84
C ILE A 177 -5.03 -7.89 -5.85
N GLU A 178 -4.70 -7.54 -4.60
CA GLU A 178 -4.29 -8.52 -3.59
C GLU A 178 -5.37 -9.59 -3.29
N PRO A 179 -6.64 -9.22 -3.04
CA PRO A 179 -7.72 -10.20 -2.88
C PRO A 179 -7.84 -11.19 -4.05
N LEU A 180 -7.84 -10.68 -5.28
CA LEU A 180 -8.01 -11.51 -6.48
C LEU A 180 -6.79 -12.41 -6.71
N GLN A 181 -5.57 -11.91 -6.49
CA GLN A 181 -4.35 -12.73 -6.53
C GLN A 181 -4.45 -13.89 -5.55
N ALA A 182 -4.84 -13.62 -4.30
CA ALA A 182 -4.93 -14.67 -3.29
C ALA A 182 -6.00 -15.73 -3.62
N ILE A 183 -7.11 -15.33 -4.26
CA ILE A 183 -8.11 -16.28 -4.77
C ILE A 183 -7.46 -17.18 -5.82
N HIS A 184 -6.80 -16.61 -6.84
CA HIS A 184 -6.07 -17.37 -7.85
C HIS A 184 -5.05 -18.34 -7.22
N GLU A 185 -4.21 -17.85 -6.31
CA GLU A 185 -3.17 -18.67 -5.64
C GLU A 185 -3.74 -19.87 -4.89
N ILE A 186 -4.92 -19.75 -4.27
CA ILE A 186 -5.55 -20.85 -3.53
C ILE A 186 -6.13 -21.89 -4.50
N PHE A 187 -6.81 -21.44 -5.56
CA PHE A 187 -7.38 -22.35 -6.56
C PHE A 187 -6.33 -23.04 -7.43
N GLU A 188 -5.19 -22.40 -7.69
CA GLU A 188 -4.06 -23.03 -8.39
C GLU A 188 -3.50 -24.23 -7.61
N ARG A 189 -3.54 -24.21 -6.27
CA ARG A 189 -3.10 -25.36 -5.45
C ARG A 189 -4.08 -26.53 -5.49
N MET A 190 -5.30 -26.30 -5.96
CA MET A 190 -6.35 -27.31 -6.11
C MET A 190 -6.46 -27.81 -7.57
N GLN A 191 -5.48 -27.51 -8.42
CA GLN A 191 -5.45 -27.95 -9.82
C GLN A 191 -5.60 -29.48 -9.92
N GLY A 192 -6.51 -29.92 -10.80
CA GLY A 192 -6.85 -31.34 -11.01
C GLY A 192 -8.17 -31.77 -10.38
N ASP A 193 -8.77 -30.96 -9.50
CA ASP A 193 -10.14 -31.16 -9.03
C ASP A 193 -11.13 -30.41 -9.94
N ASN A 194 -11.99 -31.15 -10.64
CA ASN A 194 -13.04 -30.60 -11.50
C ASN A 194 -14.01 -29.70 -10.71
N ALA A 195 -14.27 -30.00 -9.44
CA ALA A 195 -15.13 -29.18 -8.60
C ALA A 195 -14.48 -27.82 -8.31
N ALA A 196 -13.18 -27.81 -7.98
CA ALA A 196 -12.41 -26.59 -7.77
C ALA A 196 -12.32 -25.73 -9.04
N MET A 197 -12.13 -26.37 -10.21
CA MET A 197 -12.12 -25.65 -11.50
C MET A 197 -13.47 -24.99 -11.81
N ASN A 198 -14.57 -25.71 -11.64
CA ASN A 198 -15.92 -25.18 -11.88
C ASN A 198 -16.25 -24.04 -10.90
N ALA A 199 -15.91 -24.22 -9.62
CA ALA A 199 -16.09 -23.18 -8.61
C ALA A 199 -15.29 -21.92 -8.95
N PHE A 200 -14.04 -22.05 -9.37
CA PHE A 200 -13.19 -20.93 -9.75
C PHE A 200 -13.72 -20.18 -10.98
N GLU A 201 -14.15 -20.91 -12.01
CA GLU A 201 -14.77 -20.32 -13.19
C GLU A 201 -16.06 -19.57 -12.83
N GLY A 202 -16.89 -20.16 -11.96
CA GLY A 202 -18.09 -19.54 -11.42
C GLY A 202 -17.80 -18.25 -10.63
N LEU A 203 -16.75 -18.22 -9.82
CA LEU A 203 -16.28 -17.00 -9.15
C LEU A 203 -15.92 -15.92 -10.18
N ARG A 204 -15.13 -16.28 -11.20
CA ARG A 204 -14.69 -15.34 -12.24
C ARG A 204 -15.88 -14.74 -12.98
N GLU A 205 -16.80 -15.57 -13.45
CA GLU A 205 -18.00 -15.13 -14.16
C GLU A 205 -18.91 -14.29 -13.26
N GLY A 206 -19.08 -14.67 -12.00
CA GLY A 206 -19.84 -13.90 -11.02
C GLY A 206 -19.29 -12.48 -10.85
N ILE A 207 -17.96 -12.33 -10.70
CA ILE A 207 -17.30 -11.03 -10.60
C ILE A 207 -17.49 -10.20 -11.88
N VAL A 208 -17.36 -10.82 -13.07
CA VAL A 208 -17.56 -10.16 -14.37
C VAL A 208 -19.01 -9.68 -14.57
N ILE A 209 -19.98 -10.41 -14.05
CA ILE A 209 -21.39 -9.97 -14.07
C ILE A 209 -21.57 -8.80 -13.10
N CYS A 210 -21.08 -8.94 -11.87
CA CYS A 210 -21.18 -7.90 -10.84
C CYS A 210 -20.46 -6.60 -11.25
N SER A 211 -19.38 -6.67 -12.03
CA SER A 211 -18.67 -5.46 -12.48
C SER A 211 -19.50 -4.55 -13.38
N LYS A 212 -20.58 -5.08 -13.97
CA LYS A 212 -21.52 -4.32 -14.80
C LYS A 212 -22.65 -3.70 -13.99
N PHE A 213 -22.75 -3.97 -12.68
CA PHE A 213 -23.77 -3.36 -11.84
C PHE A 213 -23.64 -1.84 -11.87
N GLY A 214 -24.76 -1.12 -11.87
CA GLY A 214 -24.75 0.34 -11.99
C GLY A 214 -24.61 0.88 -13.42
N THR A 215 -24.17 0.05 -14.39
CA THR A 215 -24.03 0.46 -15.81
C THR A 215 -25.26 0.13 -16.66
N GLN A 216 -26.14 -0.75 -16.17
CA GLN A 216 -27.27 -1.33 -16.91
C GLN A 216 -28.52 -0.44 -16.94
N PHE A 217 -28.50 0.72 -16.28
CA PHE A 217 -29.65 1.62 -16.24
C PHE A 217 -29.88 2.30 -17.59
N LYS A 218 -31.04 2.02 -18.20
CA LYS A 218 -31.53 2.72 -19.40
C LYS A 218 -32.09 4.09 -18.99
N ILE A 219 -31.28 5.14 -19.13
CA ILE A 219 -31.78 6.51 -19.10
C ILE A 219 -32.33 6.83 -20.49
N ASP A 220 -33.52 7.42 -20.55
CA ASP A 220 -34.07 7.95 -21.81
C ASP A 220 -33.03 8.89 -22.47
N PRO A 221 -32.57 8.60 -23.70
CA PRO A 221 -31.62 9.44 -24.42
C PRO A 221 -32.04 10.91 -24.48
N SER A 222 -33.34 11.20 -24.50
CA SER A 222 -33.89 12.56 -24.50
C SER A 222 -33.59 13.33 -23.21
N GLN A 223 -33.41 12.64 -22.07
CA GLN A 223 -33.22 13.22 -20.74
C GLN A 223 -31.75 13.25 -20.27
N ASN A 224 -30.83 12.67 -21.04
CA ASN A 224 -29.40 12.55 -20.67
C ASN A 224 -28.70 13.90 -20.44
N HIS A 225 -29.19 14.98 -21.04
CA HIS A 225 -28.63 16.32 -20.87
C HIS A 225 -28.98 16.95 -19.50
N THR A 226 -30.00 16.43 -18.82
CA THR A 226 -30.45 16.96 -17.53
C THR A 226 -29.43 16.68 -16.42
N GLU A 227 -29.36 17.57 -15.44
CA GLU A 227 -28.49 17.36 -14.28
C GLU A 227 -28.96 16.18 -13.43
N ALA A 228 -30.27 15.98 -13.29
CA ALA A 228 -30.86 14.87 -12.54
C ALA A 228 -30.45 13.50 -13.13
N ALA A 229 -30.55 13.33 -14.45
CA ALA A 229 -30.13 12.10 -15.11
C ALA A 229 -28.62 11.83 -14.95
N ARG A 230 -27.79 12.87 -15.08
CA ARG A 230 -26.33 12.75 -14.86
C ARG A 230 -25.98 12.37 -13.42
N ARG A 231 -26.62 13.01 -12.42
CA ARG A 231 -26.44 12.69 -11.00
C ARG A 231 -26.90 11.27 -10.68
N PHE A 232 -28.04 10.84 -11.24
CA PHE A 232 -28.54 9.48 -11.08
C PHE A 232 -27.53 8.47 -11.63
N LYS A 233 -27.10 8.63 -12.89
CA LYS A 233 -26.08 7.76 -13.51
C LYS A 233 -24.82 7.62 -12.65
N LYS A 234 -24.29 8.75 -12.16
CA LYS A 234 -23.08 8.76 -11.32
C LYS A 234 -23.29 7.99 -10.01
N ARG A 235 -24.44 8.16 -9.36
CA ARG A 235 -24.79 7.43 -8.13
C ARG A 235 -24.96 5.94 -8.38
N SER A 236 -25.60 5.57 -9.48
CA SER A 236 -25.78 4.16 -9.87
C SER A 236 -24.45 3.46 -10.10
N ILE A 237 -23.52 4.10 -10.83
CA ILE A 237 -22.17 3.57 -11.03
C ILE A 237 -21.45 3.41 -9.68
N ALA A 238 -21.45 4.44 -8.85
CA ALA A 238 -20.79 4.39 -7.54
C ALA A 238 -21.38 3.26 -6.65
N SER A 239 -22.70 3.09 -6.66
CA SER A 239 -23.38 2.01 -5.95
C SER A 239 -22.94 0.63 -6.45
N GLY A 240 -22.92 0.42 -7.78
CA GLY A 240 -22.47 -0.83 -8.37
C GLY A 240 -21.01 -1.14 -8.07
N THR A 241 -20.13 -0.14 -8.12
CA THR A 241 -18.71 -0.27 -7.77
C THR A 241 -18.51 -0.66 -6.29
N LEU A 242 -19.32 -0.12 -5.38
CA LEU A 242 -19.28 -0.51 -3.96
C LEU A 242 -19.72 -1.96 -3.75
N VAL A 243 -20.75 -2.41 -4.47
CA VAL A 243 -21.20 -3.81 -4.43
C VAL A 243 -20.13 -4.75 -4.98
N LEU A 244 -19.49 -4.40 -6.11
CA LEU A 244 -18.35 -5.16 -6.65
C LEU A 244 -17.21 -5.30 -5.63
N LYS A 245 -16.86 -4.20 -4.95
CA LYS A 245 -15.84 -4.24 -3.89
C LYS A 245 -16.25 -5.18 -2.75
N GLY A 246 -17.47 -5.02 -2.25
CA GLY A 246 -18.02 -5.89 -1.21
C GLY A 246 -17.99 -7.37 -1.60
N MET A 247 -18.31 -7.68 -2.86
CA MET A 247 -18.23 -9.02 -3.42
C MET A 247 -16.80 -9.56 -3.42
N ILE A 248 -15.83 -8.81 -3.96
CA ILE A 248 -14.43 -9.26 -4.01
C ILE A 248 -13.89 -9.53 -2.60
N ASP A 249 -14.20 -8.67 -1.63
CA ASP A 249 -13.77 -8.85 -0.23
C ASP A 249 -14.43 -10.06 0.42
N ALA A 250 -15.73 -10.26 0.20
CA ALA A 250 -16.46 -11.43 0.71
C ALA A 250 -15.88 -12.73 0.13
N LEU A 251 -15.67 -12.78 -1.19
CA LEU A 251 -15.09 -13.94 -1.87
C LEU A 251 -13.67 -14.22 -1.38
N TYR A 252 -12.86 -13.19 -1.15
CA TYR A 252 -11.53 -13.35 -0.57
C TYR A 252 -11.60 -13.98 0.83
N ILE A 253 -12.45 -13.45 1.73
CA ILE A 253 -12.64 -14.01 3.08
C ILE A 253 -13.08 -15.47 3.02
N LEU A 254 -14.05 -15.79 2.16
CA LEU A 254 -14.54 -17.16 2.00
C LEU A 254 -13.45 -18.08 1.43
N THR A 255 -12.65 -17.62 0.48
CA THR A 255 -11.55 -18.41 -0.09
C THR A 255 -10.45 -18.66 0.94
N GLN A 256 -10.20 -17.73 1.86
CA GLN A 256 -9.31 -17.97 3.01
C GLN A 256 -9.85 -19.07 3.93
N GLN A 257 -11.17 -19.15 4.14
CA GLN A 257 -11.79 -20.26 4.87
C GLN A 257 -11.65 -21.59 4.11
N LEU A 258 -11.80 -21.58 2.79
CA LEU A 258 -11.63 -22.77 1.95
C LEU A 258 -10.21 -23.36 2.06
N ASN A 259 -9.19 -22.49 2.17
CA ASN A 259 -7.79 -22.88 2.33
C ASN A 259 -7.46 -23.48 3.71
N LEU A 260 -8.41 -23.50 4.66
CA LEU A 260 -8.25 -24.17 5.95
C LEU A 260 -8.80 -25.61 5.90
N PRO A 261 -8.21 -26.54 6.68
CA PRO A 261 -8.83 -27.82 6.99
C PRO A 261 -10.24 -27.61 7.53
N VAL A 262 -11.15 -28.53 7.22
CA VAL A 262 -12.59 -28.42 7.46
C VAL A 262 -12.89 -28.14 8.93
N GLU A 263 -12.16 -28.76 9.84
CA GLU A 263 -12.32 -28.65 11.29
C GLU A 263 -11.90 -27.28 11.83
N LYS A 264 -11.08 -26.53 11.08
CA LYS A 264 -10.60 -25.20 11.43
C LYS A 264 -11.39 -24.08 10.76
N ARG A 265 -12.36 -24.41 9.89
CA ARG A 265 -13.21 -23.44 9.23
C ARG A 265 -14.17 -22.82 10.24
N ASN A 266 -14.35 -21.51 10.16
CA ASN A 266 -15.32 -20.81 10.97
C ASN A 266 -16.67 -20.74 10.25
N SER A 267 -17.59 -21.65 10.61
CA SER A 267 -18.92 -21.75 10.01
C SER A 267 -19.75 -20.47 10.18
N GLU A 268 -19.61 -19.77 11.30
CA GLU A 268 -20.30 -18.49 11.54
C GLU A 268 -19.82 -17.41 10.56
N VAL A 269 -18.50 -17.32 10.33
CA VAL A 269 -17.91 -16.39 9.35
C VAL A 269 -18.36 -16.74 7.93
N ILE A 270 -18.41 -18.03 7.58
CA ILE A 270 -18.86 -18.47 6.26
C ILE A 270 -20.31 -18.08 6.02
N THR A 271 -21.22 -18.45 6.94
CA THR A 271 -22.66 -18.16 6.80
C THR A 271 -22.92 -16.67 6.77
N LYS A 272 -22.40 -15.90 7.74
CA LYS A 272 -22.62 -14.44 7.78
C LYS A 272 -22.08 -13.73 6.55
N THR A 273 -20.91 -14.15 6.04
CA THR A 273 -20.33 -13.54 4.83
C THR A 273 -21.18 -13.86 3.60
N ARG A 274 -21.67 -15.09 3.47
CA ARG A 274 -22.55 -15.51 2.37
C ARG A 274 -23.91 -14.78 2.39
N ASP A 275 -24.51 -14.64 3.57
CA ASP A 275 -25.82 -14.00 3.72
C ASP A 275 -25.72 -12.51 3.37
N ARG A 276 -24.72 -11.81 3.94
CA ARG A 276 -24.43 -10.41 3.62
C ARG A 276 -24.12 -10.18 2.14
N LEU A 277 -23.41 -11.12 1.52
CA LEU A 277 -23.13 -11.06 0.08
C LEU A 277 -24.42 -11.13 -0.73
N SER A 278 -25.32 -12.03 -0.36
CA SER A 278 -26.63 -12.18 -1.03
C SER A 278 -27.50 -10.93 -0.86
N GLU A 279 -27.56 -10.39 0.37
CA GLU A 279 -28.26 -9.13 0.68
C GLU A 279 -27.69 -7.95 -0.13
N SER A 280 -26.36 -7.90 -0.34
CA SER A 280 -25.72 -6.81 -1.08
C SER A 280 -26.10 -6.74 -2.56
N PHE A 281 -26.67 -7.81 -3.10
CA PHE A 281 -27.14 -7.89 -4.49
C PHE A 281 -28.62 -7.53 -4.65
N GLU A 282 -29.36 -7.31 -3.57
CA GLU A 282 -30.76 -6.92 -3.64
C GLU A 282 -30.96 -5.64 -4.45
N GLY A 283 -31.93 -5.66 -5.37
CA GLY A 283 -32.25 -4.52 -6.24
C GLY A 283 -31.43 -4.42 -7.53
N TYR A 284 -30.61 -5.42 -7.87
CA TYR A 284 -29.92 -5.51 -9.17
C TYR A 284 -30.50 -6.64 -10.04
N ASP A 285 -30.83 -6.32 -11.29
CA ASP A 285 -31.51 -7.25 -12.23
C ASP A 285 -30.73 -8.55 -12.50
N GLU A 286 -29.41 -8.54 -12.37
CA GLU A 286 -28.56 -9.70 -12.62
C GLU A 286 -28.07 -10.40 -11.33
N ALA A 287 -28.60 -10.02 -10.16
CA ALA A 287 -28.26 -10.61 -8.87
C ALA A 287 -28.39 -12.14 -8.84
N GLU A 288 -29.50 -12.68 -9.35
CA GLU A 288 -29.75 -14.12 -9.40
C GLU A 288 -28.71 -14.85 -10.25
N LYS A 289 -28.26 -14.22 -11.36
CA LYS A 289 -27.21 -14.78 -12.21
C LYS A 289 -25.89 -14.84 -11.46
N VAL A 290 -25.53 -13.79 -10.71
CA VAL A 290 -24.32 -13.79 -9.89
C VAL A 290 -24.37 -14.94 -8.87
N ILE A 291 -25.47 -15.04 -8.10
CA ILE A 291 -25.62 -16.09 -7.08
C ILE A 291 -25.56 -17.49 -7.71
N ALA A 292 -26.19 -17.68 -8.88
CA ALA A 292 -26.13 -18.95 -9.61
C ALA A 292 -24.70 -19.33 -10.02
N LYS A 293 -23.87 -18.37 -10.44
CA LYS A 293 -22.46 -18.60 -10.76
C LYS A 293 -21.61 -18.96 -9.54
N LEU A 294 -21.95 -18.44 -8.36
CA LEU A 294 -21.22 -18.73 -7.12
C LEU A 294 -21.63 -20.05 -6.44
N LYS A 295 -22.61 -20.77 -6.98
CA LYS A 295 -23.20 -21.95 -6.33
C LYS A 295 -22.16 -23.03 -6.02
N ASP A 296 -21.34 -23.39 -6.98
CA ASP A 296 -20.35 -24.47 -6.83
C ASP A 296 -19.28 -24.08 -5.80
N PHE A 297 -18.88 -22.82 -5.78
CA PHE A 297 -17.98 -22.29 -4.75
C PHE A 297 -18.58 -22.39 -3.33
N PHE A 298 -19.84 -22.01 -3.17
CA PHE A 298 -20.51 -22.14 -1.87
C PHE A 298 -20.67 -23.58 -1.43
N GLN A 299 -20.84 -24.52 -2.37
CA GLN A 299 -20.88 -25.94 -2.06
C GLN A 299 -19.54 -26.45 -1.50
N MET A 300 -18.41 -26.02 -2.06
CA MET A 300 -17.08 -26.40 -1.54
C MET A 300 -16.81 -25.92 -0.11
N LEU A 301 -17.44 -24.82 0.31
CA LEU A 301 -17.29 -24.33 1.68
C LEU A 301 -18.04 -25.19 2.70
N VAL A 302 -19.12 -25.85 2.27
CA VAL A 302 -20.01 -26.68 3.10
C VAL A 302 -19.64 -28.16 3.03
N PHE A 303 -19.19 -28.62 1.86
CA PHE A 303 -18.93 -30.02 1.53
C PHE A 303 -17.51 -30.20 1.00
N VAL A 304 -16.53 -30.31 1.90
CA VAL A 304 -15.31 -31.06 1.62
C VAL A 304 -15.10 -31.93 2.86
N ASN A 305 -15.06 -33.25 2.65
CA ASN A 305 -14.63 -34.28 3.60
C ASN A 305 -13.36 -34.90 3.04
#